data_AF-A0A2U2RNB9-F1
#
_entry.id   AF-A0A2U2RNB9-F1
#
_cell.length_a   1.000
_cell.length_b   1.000
_cell.length_c   1.000
_cell.angle_alpha   90.00
_cell.angle_beta   90.00
_cell.angle_gamma   90.00
#
_symmetry.space_group_name_H-M   'P 1'
#
loop_
_entity.id
_entity.type
_entity.pdbx_description
1 polymer ?
#
loop_
_entity_poly.entity_id
_entity_poly.type
_entity_poly.pdbx_seq_one_letter_code
_entity_poly.pdbx_strand_id
1 'polypeptide(L)'
;MNEKQNSQDGPVAVPDSAGAHVETAGAFDIRNFIGLLLGLFGVILVLVGLFDFTDAEAAKTGNVNANLWAGLAMVVVGLAFGLWAKLEPIRIVVSENEPGAESPKDIASLD
;
A
#
# COMPACT_ATOMS: atom_id res chain seq x y z
N MET A 1 54.18 -35.54 12.03
CA MET A 1 53.19 -35.82 13.08
C MET A 1 52.95 -34.54 13.88
N ASN A 2 51.68 -34.15 13.95
CA ASN A 2 51.03 -33.33 14.99
C ASN A 2 51.05 -31.82 14.76
N GLU A 3 49.94 -31.26 14.25
CA GLU A 3 48.69 -30.99 14.99
C GLU A 3 48.88 -29.90 16.06
N LYS A 4 48.70 -28.65 15.61
CA LYS A 4 48.04 -27.58 16.36
C LYS A 4 47.23 -26.83 15.30
N GLN A 5 46.02 -27.25 14.93
CA GLN A 5 44.81 -27.08 15.74
C GLN A 5 44.95 -25.87 16.68
N ASN A 6 44.76 -24.69 16.10
CA ASN A 6 44.12 -23.59 16.82
C ASN A 6 42.93 -23.15 15.97
N SER A 7 41.86 -23.93 16.09
CA SER A 7 40.54 -23.63 15.57
C SER A 7 40.10 -22.28 16.12
N GLN A 8 40.11 -21.25 15.27
CA GLN A 8 39.23 -20.10 15.44
C GLN A 8 37.87 -20.45 14.81
N ASP A 9 37.22 -21.47 15.36
CA ASP A 9 35.78 -21.70 15.22
C ASP A 9 35.17 -21.38 16.58
N GLY A 10 35.30 -20.11 17.00
CA GLY A 10 34.33 -19.58 17.95
C GLY A 10 32.98 -19.50 17.26
N PRO A 11 31.85 -19.57 17.99
CA PRO A 11 30.56 -19.23 17.38
C PRO A 11 30.76 -17.86 16.74
N VAL A 12 30.62 -17.78 15.42
CA VAL A 12 30.53 -16.50 14.72
C VAL A 12 29.36 -15.82 15.40
N ALA A 13 29.68 -14.87 16.28
CA ALA A 13 28.67 -14.08 16.94
C ALA A 13 27.92 -13.42 15.80
N VAL A 14 26.71 -13.92 15.53
CA VAL A 14 25.75 -13.22 14.70
C VAL A 14 25.62 -11.88 15.42
N PRO A 15 26.14 -10.77 14.86
CA PRO A 15 25.97 -9.50 15.52
C PRO A 15 24.47 -9.33 15.72
N ASP A 16 24.06 -9.09 16.97
CA ASP A 16 22.71 -8.61 17.24
C ASP A 16 22.42 -7.55 16.18
N SER A 17 21.32 -7.71 15.45
CA SER A 17 20.91 -6.84 14.35
C SER A 17 20.57 -5.45 14.91
N ALA A 18 21.57 -4.73 15.39
CA ALA A 18 21.49 -3.56 16.26
C ALA A 18 21.04 -2.29 15.51
N GLY A 19 20.59 -2.42 14.27
CA GLY A 19 20.11 -1.33 13.42
C GLY A 19 18.84 -1.63 12.62
N ALA A 20 18.26 -2.83 12.73
CA ALA A 20 17.02 -3.16 12.02
C ALA A 20 15.82 -2.48 12.68
N HIS A 21 15.14 -1.59 11.95
CA HIS A 21 13.91 -0.95 12.44
C HIS A 21 12.77 -1.11 11.43
N VAL A 22 11.55 -1.16 11.96
CA VAL A 22 10.33 -1.28 11.14
C VAL A 22 9.84 0.11 10.79
N GLU A 23 9.77 0.41 9.49
CA GLU A 23 9.20 1.64 8.95
C GLU A 23 7.87 1.31 8.24
N THR A 24 6.90 2.21 8.33
CA THR A 24 5.64 2.09 7.58
C THR A 24 5.75 2.84 6.25
N ALA A 25 5.67 2.13 5.11
CA ALA A 25 5.51 2.75 3.79
C ALA A 25 4.07 3.25 3.53
N GLY A 26 3.40 3.76 4.56
CA GLY A 26 1.96 4.04 4.51
C GLY A 26 1.54 5.04 3.43
N ALA A 27 2.42 5.98 3.06
CA ALA A 27 2.13 6.97 2.03
C ALA A 27 2.15 6.41 0.58
N PHE A 28 2.81 5.27 0.34
CA PHE A 28 2.98 4.67 -0.98
C PHE A 28 2.19 3.35 -1.15
N ASP A 29 1.17 3.11 -0.32
CA ASP A 29 0.29 1.97 -0.48
C ASP A 29 -0.65 2.16 -1.68
N ILE A 30 -0.65 1.19 -2.60
CA ILE A 30 -1.50 1.19 -3.80
C ILE A 30 -3.01 1.27 -3.47
N ARG A 31 -3.44 0.75 -2.32
CA ARG A 31 -4.84 0.80 -1.87
C ARG A 31 -5.28 2.24 -1.62
N ASN A 32 -4.38 3.09 -1.14
CA ASN A 32 -4.65 4.50 -0.92
C ASN A 32 -4.81 5.25 -2.25
N PHE A 33 -3.96 4.94 -3.24
CA PHE A 33 -4.09 5.49 -4.61
C PHE A 33 -5.40 5.04 -5.27
N ILE A 34 -5.68 3.74 -5.29
CA ILE A 34 -6.91 3.19 -5.90
C ILE A 34 -8.15 3.76 -5.20
N GLY A 35 -8.15 3.77 -3.86
CA GLY A 35 -9.26 4.31 -3.07
C GLY A 35 -9.51 5.79 -3.33
N LEU A 36 -8.45 6.60 -3.40
CA LEU A 36 -8.55 8.03 -3.70
C LEU A 36 -9.06 8.29 -5.13
N LEU A 37 -8.50 7.60 -6.13
CA LEU A 37 -8.91 7.72 -7.52
C LEU A 37 -10.40 7.35 -7.68
N LEU A 38 -10.80 6.18 -7.19
CA LEU A 38 -12.21 5.74 -7.21
C LEU A 38 -13.12 6.71 -6.47
N GLY A 39 -12.72 7.18 -5.29
CA GLY A 39 -13.49 8.14 -4.51
C GLY A 39 -13.69 9.46 -5.24
N LEU A 40 -12.61 10.04 -5.81
CA LEU A 40 -12.68 11.30 -6.55
C LEU A 40 -13.57 11.17 -7.79
N PHE A 41 -13.37 10.13 -8.61
CA PHE A 41 -14.21 9.89 -9.78
C PHE A 41 -15.67 9.59 -9.39
N GLY A 42 -15.88 8.83 -8.32
CA GLY A 42 -17.21 8.55 -7.78
C GLY A 42 -17.94 9.81 -7.33
N VAL A 43 -17.25 10.72 -6.62
CA VAL A 43 -17.80 12.03 -6.23
C VAL A 43 -18.19 12.86 -7.45
N ILE A 44 -17.36 12.90 -8.50
CA ILE A 44 -17.69 13.58 -9.76
C ILE A 44 -18.99 13.01 -10.34
N LEU A 45 -19.12 11.68 -10.43
CA LEU A 45 -20.33 11.04 -10.96
C LEU A 45 -21.57 11.29 -10.09
N VAL A 46 -21.42 11.34 -8.77
CA VAL A 46 -22.52 11.72 -7.85
C VAL A 46 -22.97 13.15 -8.12
N LEU A 47 -22.03 14.09 -8.30
CA LEU A 47 -22.34 15.49 -8.61
C LEU A 47 -23.03 15.63 -9.98
N VAL A 48 -22.51 14.97 -11.01
CA VAL A 48 -23.15 14.93 -12.35
C VAL A 48 -24.54 14.31 -12.25
N GLY A 49 -24.69 13.19 -11.52
CA GLY A 49 -26.00 12.58 -11.31
C GLY A 49 -26.97 13.49 -10.57
N LEU A 50 -26.53 14.26 -9.58
CA LEU A 50 -27.37 15.18 -8.81
C LEU A 50 -27.79 16.43 -9.59
N PHE A 51 -26.89 16.98 -10.41
CA PHE A 51 -27.07 18.30 -11.02
C PHE A 51 -27.33 18.27 -12.54
N ASP A 52 -27.03 17.15 -13.22
CA ASP A 52 -27.09 17.03 -14.69
C ASP A 52 -27.88 15.78 -15.15
N PHE A 53 -28.93 15.42 -14.41
CA PHE A 53 -29.86 14.38 -14.85
C PHE A 53 -31.03 14.98 -15.65
N THR A 54 -30.99 14.79 -16.97
CA THR A 54 -31.95 15.35 -17.93
C THR A 54 -32.84 14.27 -18.55
N ASP A 55 -33.95 14.65 -19.18
CA ASP A 55 -34.83 13.71 -19.90
C ASP A 55 -34.10 12.95 -21.02
N ALA A 56 -33.13 13.60 -21.67
CA ALA A 56 -32.31 12.97 -22.71
C ALA A 56 -31.36 11.90 -22.14
N GLU A 57 -30.82 12.11 -20.94
CA GLU A 57 -30.04 11.11 -20.20
C GLU A 57 -30.94 9.96 -19.73
N ALA A 58 -32.08 10.29 -19.11
CA ALA A 58 -33.08 9.35 -18.64
C ALA A 58 -33.58 8.41 -19.75
N ALA A 59 -33.78 8.92 -20.96
CA ALA A 59 -34.21 8.11 -22.11
C ALA A 59 -33.18 7.01 -22.49
N LYS A 60 -31.88 7.25 -22.29
CA LYS A 60 -30.81 6.28 -22.62
C LYS A 60 -30.72 5.14 -21.61
N THR A 61 -31.17 5.38 -20.38
CA THR A 61 -30.96 4.48 -19.23
C THR A 61 -32.26 3.91 -18.68
N GLY A 62 -33.40 4.11 -19.36
CA GLY A 62 -34.70 3.62 -18.90
C GLY A 62 -35.21 4.35 -17.65
N ASN A 63 -35.00 5.68 -17.61
CA ASN A 63 -35.34 6.57 -16.50
C ASN A 63 -34.56 6.32 -15.20
N VAL A 64 -33.39 5.67 -15.30
CA VAL A 64 -32.48 5.42 -14.18
C VAL A 64 -31.29 6.37 -14.23
N ASN A 65 -30.98 7.03 -13.13
CA ASN A 65 -29.80 7.87 -13.04
C ASN A 65 -28.52 7.02 -12.87
N ALA A 66 -27.95 6.58 -13.99
CA ALA A 66 -26.78 5.70 -14.00
C ALA A 66 -25.54 6.34 -13.35
N ASN A 67 -25.32 7.63 -13.60
CA ASN A 67 -24.19 8.38 -13.02
C ASN A 67 -24.27 8.39 -11.49
N LEU A 68 -25.45 8.63 -10.92
CA LEU A 68 -25.63 8.65 -9.47
C LEU A 68 -25.37 7.28 -8.84
N TRP A 69 -25.94 6.20 -9.40
CA TRP A 69 -25.76 4.85 -8.86
C TRP A 69 -24.32 4.35 -8.99
N ALA A 70 -23.70 4.54 -10.15
CA ALA A 70 -22.30 4.19 -10.37
C ALA A 70 -21.37 5.00 -9.47
N GLY A 71 -21.61 6.31 -9.36
CA GLY A 71 -20.84 7.19 -8.48
C GLY A 71 -20.95 6.78 -7.01
N LEU A 72 -22.16 6.49 -6.52
CA LEU A 72 -22.37 6.05 -5.14
C LEU A 72 -21.65 4.72 -4.86
N ALA A 73 -21.73 3.76 -5.78
CA ALA A 73 -21.00 2.50 -5.65
C ALA A 73 -19.48 2.73 -5.59
N MET A 74 -18.94 3.59 -6.47
CA MET A 74 -17.51 3.93 -6.47
C MET A 74 -17.07 4.62 -5.18
N VAL A 75 -17.88 5.53 -4.62
CA VAL A 75 -17.57 6.19 -3.34
C VAL A 75 -17.53 5.17 -2.20
N VAL A 76 -18.52 4.26 -2.12
CA VAL A 76 -18.55 3.21 -1.09
C VAL A 76 -17.31 2.32 -1.18
N VAL A 77 -16.93 1.88 -2.38
CA VAL A 77 -15.74 1.06 -2.60
C VAL A 77 -14.46 1.85 -2.27
N GLY A 78 -14.35 3.10 -2.69
CA GLY A 78 -13.20 3.96 -2.39
C GLY A 78 -12.99 4.15 -0.88
N LEU A 79 -14.09 4.37 -0.14
CA LEU A 79 -14.06 4.45 1.32
C LEU A 79 -13.67 3.12 1.97
N ALA A 80 -14.15 1.98 1.43
CA ALA A 80 -13.76 0.66 1.92
C ALA A 80 -12.25 0.41 1.74
N PHE A 81 -11.68 0.79 0.58
CA PHE A 81 -10.24 0.71 0.34
C PHE A 81 -9.43 1.60 1.30
N GLY A 82 -9.87 2.84 1.51
CA GLY A 82 -9.24 3.76 2.46
C GLY A 82 -9.28 3.24 3.90
N LEU A 83 -10.42 2.66 4.31
CA LEU A 83 -10.56 2.05 5.63
C LEU A 83 -9.67 0.81 5.77
N TRP A 84 -9.62 -0.06 4.76
CA TRP A 84 -8.74 -1.24 4.77
C TRP A 84 -7.27 -0.82 4.89
N ALA A 85 -6.80 0.10 4.06
CA ALA A 85 -5.41 0.59 4.10
C ALA A 85 -5.04 1.12 5.49
N LYS A 86 -5.99 1.74 6.20
CA LYS A 86 -5.81 2.22 7.57
C LYS A 86 -5.78 1.09 8.62
N LEU A 87 -6.55 0.02 8.40
CA LEU A 87 -6.62 -1.14 9.31
C LEU A 87 -5.40 -2.07 9.17
N GLU A 88 -4.89 -2.25 7.95
CA GLU A 88 -3.73 -3.11 7.67
C GLU A 88 -2.59 -2.31 6.99
N PRO A 89 -1.84 -1.49 7.73
CA PRO A 89 -0.72 -0.74 7.16
C PRO A 89 0.44 -1.66 6.74
N ILE A 90 1.04 -1.39 5.58
CA ILE A 90 2.24 -2.09 5.11
C ILE A 90 3.44 -1.69 5.96
N ARG A 91 4.16 -2.69 6.47
CA ARG A 91 5.36 -2.54 7.29
C ARG A 91 6.56 -3.08 6.51
N ILE A 92 7.68 -2.37 6.59
CA ILE A 92 8.93 -2.71 5.92
C ILE A 92 10.02 -2.77 6.98
N VAL A 93 10.95 -3.72 6.86
CA VAL A 93 12.15 -3.75 7.71
C VAL A 93 13.28 -3.07 6.98
N VAL A 94 13.89 -2.08 7.63
CA VAL A 94 15.04 -1.36 7.13
C VAL A 94 16.25 -1.77 7.97
N SER A 95 17.23 -2.40 7.33
CA SER A 95 18.49 -2.83 7.97
C SER A 95 19.67 -2.09 7.34
N GLU A 96 20.64 -1.68 8.15
CA GLU A 96 21.93 -1.20 7.63
C GLU A 96 22.70 -2.38 7.01
N ASN A 97 23.23 -2.18 5.80
CA ASN A 97 24.05 -3.19 5.15
C ASN A 97 25.45 -3.26 5.76
N GLU A 98 26.15 -4.38 5.54
CA GLU A 98 27.53 -4.54 5.98
C GLU A 98 28.45 -3.44 5.39
N PRO A 99 29.47 -2.97 6.16
CA PRO A 99 30.41 -1.97 5.68
C PRO A 99 31.12 -2.41 4.39
N GLY A 100 30.86 -1.72 3.27
CA GLY A 100 31.41 -2.06 1.96
C GLY A 100 30.40 -2.62 0.94
N ALA A 101 29.12 -2.74 1.31
CA ALA A 101 28.05 -3.07 0.38
C ALA A 101 27.85 -1.97 -0.69
N GLU A 102 27.53 -2.38 -1.91
CA GLU A 102 27.31 -1.48 -3.05
C GLU A 102 26.11 -0.52 -2.83
N SER A 103 25.16 -0.92 -1.98
CA SER A 103 24.07 -0.08 -1.47
C SER A 103 24.12 -0.04 0.07
N PRO A 104 24.04 1.13 0.73
CA PRO A 104 24.13 1.22 2.20
C PRO A 104 22.94 0.65 3.01
N LYS A 105 21.81 0.30 2.37
CA LYS A 105 20.60 -0.22 3.05
C LYS A 105 20.02 -1.45 2.36
N ASP A 106 19.68 -2.49 3.14
CA ASP A 106 18.92 -3.66 2.67
C ASP A 106 17.44 -3.46 2.94
N ILE A 107 16.60 -3.75 1.94
CA ILE A 107 15.13 -3.65 2.04
C ILE A 107 14.57 -5.05 1.81
N ALA A 108 14.28 -5.78 2.90
CA ALA A 108 13.62 -7.07 2.84
C ALA A 108 12.17 -6.96 3.36
N SER A 109 11.23 -7.55 2.63
CA SER A 109 9.86 -7.72 3.11
C SER A 109 9.83 -8.80 4.19
N LEU A 110 9.12 -8.56 5.29
CA LEU A 110 8.76 -9.63 6.23
C LEU A 110 7.71 -10.51 5.53
N ASP A 111 8.08 -11.77 5.27
CA ASP A 111 7.14 -12.87 5.03
C ASP A 111 6.15 -12.99 6.21
#